data_AF-A0A2W6F0M4-F1
#
_entry.id   AF-A0A2W6F0M4-F1
#
_cell.length_a   1.000
_cell.length_b   1.000
_cell.length_c   1.000
_cell.angle_alpha   90.00
_cell.angle_beta   90.00
_cell.angle_gamma   90.00
#
_symmetry.space_group_name_H-M   'P 1'
#
loop_
_entity.id
_entity.type
_entity.pdbx_description
1 polymer ?
#
loop_
_entity_poly.entity_id
_entity_poly.type
_entity_poly.pdbx_seq_one_letter_code
_entity_poly.pdbx_strand_id
1 'polypeptide(L)'
;MLPRFGWQAVLERWEFAPVVTAIVVVFAALYLWGAWRVARRHPARPWPWWRTALFLGGLLVVVLATESGIGTYDDVLFWDHMIQHLMLIMIAPPLLVLGQPVTLLMHASRNPLHTWVKRVVRSRVATFLTCPPFVLVLYAATIAATHLTGFISVAMTNPALHNAEHALYLVVGYLFFLPILGSEPIRWRLSYPIRFVILVVAMPVDTFTGLVLSTENTPVKGMSGPRPAWSPSPLADLHAGGAVMWIGGDAIMLGFMMLVFLMWAHADRVGTVSRGWLEAVRTASFETLVAPSAPARAASGPEPAPDLAAAAHATQTAALSSGATASSGATAGADAEAAPEPAVAGARGTIDDEEHLAAYNAYLARLNEPEHRPGR
;
A
#
# COMPACT_ATOMS: atom_id res chain seq x y z
N MET A 1 -8.64 41.45 12.26
CA MET A 1 -9.79 40.77 11.63
C MET A 1 -9.23 39.75 10.64
N LEU A 2 -9.61 38.48 10.78
CA LEU A 2 -9.15 37.46 9.85
C LEU A 2 -9.85 37.66 8.48
N PRO A 3 -9.13 37.66 7.35
CA PRO A 3 -9.72 37.74 6.01
C PRO A 3 -10.46 36.44 5.66
N ARG A 4 -11.27 36.47 4.58
CA ARG A 4 -12.04 35.30 4.12
C ARG A 4 -11.11 34.12 3.80
N PHE A 5 -11.49 32.91 4.21
CA PHE A 5 -10.74 31.70 3.90
C PHE A 5 -10.54 31.55 2.38
N GLY A 6 -9.30 31.30 1.97
CA GLY A 6 -8.91 30.97 0.62
C GLY A 6 -7.61 30.16 0.64
N TRP A 7 -7.36 29.37 -0.41
CA TRP A 7 -6.17 28.51 -0.50
C TRP A 7 -4.84 29.27 -0.33
N GLN A 8 -4.82 30.57 -0.65
CA GLN A 8 -3.68 31.46 -0.40
C GLN A 8 -3.46 31.72 1.09
N ALA A 9 -4.53 31.86 1.89
CA ALA A 9 -4.42 32.09 3.33
C ALA A 9 -3.81 30.88 4.06
N VAL A 10 -3.99 29.66 3.55
CA VAL A 10 -3.34 28.45 4.06
C VAL A 10 -1.82 28.52 3.91
N LEU A 11 -1.32 29.12 2.82
CA LEU A 11 0.11 29.24 2.54
C LEU A 11 0.74 30.50 3.15
N GLU A 12 -0.02 31.59 3.23
CA GLU A 12 0.47 32.90 3.64
C GLU A 12 0.41 33.13 5.16
N ARG A 13 -0.47 32.41 5.87
CA ARG A 13 -0.58 32.52 7.32
C ARG A 13 -0.02 31.28 7.98
N TRP A 14 1.01 31.53 8.78
CA TRP A 14 1.68 30.52 9.56
C TRP A 14 1.70 30.98 11.00
N GLU A 15 1.17 30.15 11.88
CA GLU A 15 1.32 30.32 13.32
C GLU A 15 2.42 29.38 13.79
N PHE A 16 3.49 29.96 14.33
CA PHE A 16 4.63 29.19 14.79
C PHE A 16 4.27 28.47 16.10
N ALA A 17 4.10 27.16 16.04
CA ALA A 17 3.86 26.30 17.19
C ALA A 17 5.19 25.62 17.63
N PRO A 18 6.04 26.28 18.43
CA PRO A 18 7.44 25.85 18.67
C PRO A 18 7.56 24.41 19.18
N VAL A 19 6.60 23.95 19.97
CA VAL A 19 6.59 22.58 20.51
C VAL A 19 6.36 21.55 19.41
N VAL A 20 5.36 21.78 18.55
CA VAL A 20 5.04 20.88 17.43
C VAL A 20 6.19 20.89 16.43
N THR A 21 6.70 22.07 16.07
CA THR A 21 7.85 22.19 15.16
C THR A 21 9.06 21.44 15.73
N ALA A 22 9.39 21.62 17.02
CA ALA A 22 10.53 20.94 17.64
C ALA A 22 10.37 19.41 17.61
N ILE A 23 9.18 18.90 17.91
CA ILE A 23 8.88 17.46 17.85
C ILE A 23 9.05 16.96 16.41
N VAL A 24 8.44 17.63 15.44
CA VAL A 24 8.53 17.26 14.02
C VAL A 24 9.98 17.26 13.53
N VAL A 25 10.76 18.29 13.85
CA VAL A 25 12.17 18.38 13.48
C VAL A 25 12.98 17.25 14.11
N VAL A 26 12.74 16.91 15.38
CA VAL A 26 13.41 15.79 16.05
C VAL A 26 13.06 14.47 15.37
N PHE A 27 11.79 14.20 15.08
CA PHE A 27 11.39 12.96 14.38
C PHE A 27 11.95 12.89 12.96
N ALA A 28 11.94 14.00 12.21
CA ALA A 28 12.53 14.08 10.88
C ALA A 28 14.04 13.81 10.92
N ALA A 29 14.76 14.47 11.85
CA ALA A 29 16.20 14.29 12.01
C ALA A 29 16.56 12.85 12.41
N LEU A 30 15.83 12.25 13.36
CA LEU A 30 16.02 10.86 13.78
C LEU A 30 15.76 9.88 12.64
N TYR A 31 14.70 10.10 11.86
CA TYR A 31 14.37 9.26 10.71
C TYR A 31 15.44 9.36 9.63
N LEU A 32 15.83 10.57 9.23
CA LEU A 32 16.88 10.81 8.23
C LEU A 32 18.23 10.25 8.67
N TRP A 33 18.59 10.42 9.94
CA TRP A 33 19.77 9.81 10.52
C TRP A 33 19.72 8.29 10.46
N GLY A 34 18.56 7.69 10.78
CA GLY A 34 18.32 6.25 10.65
C GLY A 34 18.51 5.77 9.22
N ALA A 35 17.89 6.44 8.25
CA ALA A 35 17.97 6.09 6.82
C ALA A 35 19.41 6.18 6.29
N TRP A 36 20.12 7.26 6.63
CA TRP A 36 21.53 7.45 6.30
C TRP A 36 22.42 6.38 6.92
N ARG A 37 22.18 6.04 8.19
CA ARG A 37 22.94 5.02 8.91
C ARG A 37 22.74 3.64 8.32
N VAL A 38 21.51 3.31 7.88
CA VAL A 38 21.22 2.06 7.17
C VAL A 38 21.92 2.04 5.81
N ALA A 39 21.84 3.13 5.04
CA ALA A 39 22.51 3.24 3.74
C ALA A 39 24.03 3.04 3.85
N ARG A 40 24.68 3.59 4.89
CA ARG A 40 26.11 3.38 5.15
C ARG A 40 26.47 1.96 5.56
N ARG A 41 25.58 1.25 6.26
CA ARG A 41 25.84 -0.09 6.82
C ARG A 41 25.49 -1.21 5.88
N HIS A 42 24.48 -1.00 5.04
CA HIS A 42 23.97 -1.98 4.11
C HIS A 42 23.94 -1.38 2.70
N PRO A 43 25.12 -1.09 2.09
CA PRO A 43 25.16 -0.48 0.76
C PRO A 43 24.45 -1.31 -0.32
N ALA A 44 24.44 -2.64 -0.15
CA ALA A 44 23.78 -3.57 -1.07
C ALA A 44 22.24 -3.57 -0.96
N ARG A 45 21.67 -3.06 0.15
CA ARG A 45 20.22 -2.97 0.38
C ARG A 45 19.91 -1.67 1.14
N PRO A 46 20.04 -0.51 0.47
CA PRO A 46 19.78 0.78 1.09
C PRO A 46 18.30 0.91 1.46
N TRP A 47 18.03 1.83 2.39
CA TRP A 47 16.65 2.16 2.74
C TRP A 47 15.96 2.83 1.53
N PRO A 48 14.77 2.36 1.12
CA PRO A 48 14.11 2.91 -0.06
C PRO A 48 13.68 4.37 0.17
N TRP A 49 14.01 5.24 -0.79
CA TRP A 49 13.77 6.69 -0.68
C TRP A 49 12.28 7.05 -0.56
N TRP A 50 11.39 6.30 -1.21
CA TRP A 50 9.95 6.55 -1.17
C TRP A 50 9.38 6.40 0.25
N ARG A 51 9.93 5.52 1.10
CA ARG A 51 9.51 5.42 2.52
C ARG A 51 9.88 6.67 3.31
N THR A 52 11.04 7.23 3.00
CA THR A 52 11.49 8.49 3.59
C THR A 52 10.60 9.64 3.13
N ALA A 53 10.26 9.70 1.84
CA ALA A 53 9.34 10.69 1.31
C ALA A 53 7.95 10.61 1.96
N LEU A 54 7.39 9.40 2.15
CA LEU A 54 6.11 9.22 2.83
C LEU A 54 6.17 9.64 4.30
N PHE A 55 7.22 9.26 5.03
CA PHE A 55 7.37 9.66 6.44
C PHE A 55 7.47 11.18 6.59
N LEU A 56 8.32 11.82 5.78
CA LEU A 56 8.44 13.28 5.78
C LEU A 56 7.16 13.96 5.28
N GLY A 57 6.46 13.35 4.33
CA GLY A 57 5.14 13.81 3.88
C GLY A 57 4.10 13.76 5.00
N GLY A 58 4.08 12.70 5.81
CA GLY A 58 3.22 12.62 7.00
C GLY A 58 3.54 13.70 8.03
N LEU A 59 4.83 13.94 8.29
CA LEU A 59 5.26 15.04 9.16
C LEU A 59 4.89 16.42 8.59
N LEU A 60 5.02 16.61 7.28
CA LEU A 60 4.58 17.84 6.61
C LEU A 60 3.07 18.05 6.77
N VAL A 61 2.26 16.99 6.65
CA VAL A 61 0.80 17.07 6.91
C VAL A 61 0.53 17.49 8.36
N VAL A 62 1.29 17.00 9.34
CA VAL A 62 1.15 17.43 10.74
C VAL A 62 1.45 18.93 10.89
N VAL A 63 2.53 19.42 10.28
CA VAL A 63 2.88 20.85 10.29
C VAL A 63 1.81 21.67 9.59
N LEU A 64 1.36 21.25 8.42
CA LEU A 64 0.29 21.95 7.70
C LEU A 64 -1.01 21.95 8.49
N ALA A 65 -1.38 20.84 9.14
CA ALA A 65 -2.58 20.79 9.95
C ALA A 65 -2.49 21.76 11.13
N THR A 66 -1.34 21.86 11.80
CA THR A 66 -1.23 22.58 13.09
C THR A 66 -0.70 24.02 12.99
N GLU A 67 0.13 24.32 12.00
CA GLU A 67 0.84 25.60 11.88
C GLU A 67 0.39 26.44 10.68
N SER A 68 -0.30 25.85 9.70
CA SER A 68 -0.80 26.61 8.55
C SER A 68 -2.03 27.45 8.90
N GLY A 69 -2.58 28.18 7.93
CA GLY A 69 -3.82 28.91 8.09
C GLY A 69 -4.95 28.05 8.66
N ILE A 70 -4.95 26.73 8.42
CA ILE A 70 -5.90 25.79 9.03
C ILE A 70 -5.85 25.89 10.57
N GLY A 71 -4.67 25.80 11.18
CA GLY A 71 -4.49 25.97 12.62
C GLY A 71 -4.83 27.37 13.13
N THR A 72 -4.64 28.41 12.30
CA THR A 72 -5.02 29.78 12.67
C THR A 72 -6.55 30.01 12.66
N TYR A 73 -7.28 29.28 11.83
CA TYR A 73 -8.75 29.39 11.73
C TYR A 73 -9.49 28.37 12.60
N ASP A 74 -8.81 27.29 13.01
CA ASP A 74 -9.31 26.20 13.83
C ASP A 74 -10.05 26.64 15.10
N ASP A 75 -9.46 27.56 15.86
CA ASP A 75 -10.07 28.10 17.10
C ASP A 75 -11.34 28.94 16.85
N VAL A 76 -11.58 29.35 15.60
CA VAL A 76 -12.66 30.28 15.22
C VAL A 76 -13.75 29.59 14.42
N LEU A 77 -13.38 28.64 13.56
CA LEU A 77 -14.22 28.01 12.55
C LEU A 77 -14.22 26.50 12.73
N PHE A 78 -15.38 25.96 13.06
CA PHE A 78 -15.55 24.54 13.36
C PHE A 78 -15.32 23.64 12.15
N TRP A 79 -15.66 24.10 10.94
CA TRP A 79 -15.37 23.33 9.74
C TRP A 79 -13.86 23.20 9.46
N ASP A 80 -13.06 24.23 9.75
CA ASP A 80 -11.60 24.18 9.64
C ASP A 80 -11.02 23.21 10.68
N HIS A 81 -11.58 23.20 11.89
CA HIS A 81 -11.28 22.22 12.94
C HIS A 81 -11.52 20.78 12.47
N MET A 82 -12.62 20.51 11.77
CA MET A 82 -12.88 19.18 11.21
C MET A 82 -11.86 18.78 10.13
N ILE A 83 -11.45 19.72 9.28
CA ILE A 83 -10.38 19.47 8.29
C ILE A 83 -9.08 19.09 9.00
N GLN A 84 -8.71 19.83 10.04
CA GLN A 84 -7.52 19.57 10.84
C GLN A 84 -7.55 18.19 11.50
N HIS A 85 -8.68 17.82 12.11
CA HIS A 85 -8.88 16.51 12.72
C HIS A 85 -8.75 15.38 11.69
N LEU A 86 -9.40 15.51 10.53
CA LEU A 86 -9.29 14.51 9.44
C LEU A 86 -7.84 14.38 8.93
N MET A 87 -7.12 15.49 8.80
CA MET A 87 -5.69 15.45 8.42
C MET A 87 -4.85 14.69 9.45
N LEU A 88 -5.08 14.92 10.74
CA LEU A 88 -4.30 14.33 11.82
C LEU A 88 -4.65 12.86 12.11
N ILE A 89 -5.91 12.43 11.92
CA ILE A 89 -6.32 11.03 12.18
C ILE A 89 -6.32 10.15 10.92
N MET A 90 -6.55 10.71 9.72
CA MET A 90 -6.69 9.92 8.50
C MET A 90 -5.61 10.14 7.45
N ILE A 91 -4.91 11.28 7.41
CA ILE A 91 -3.94 11.57 6.34
C ILE A 91 -2.49 11.41 6.82
N ALA A 92 -2.09 12.11 7.88
CA ALA A 92 -0.74 12.01 8.42
C ALA A 92 -0.38 10.58 8.89
N PRO A 93 -1.24 9.87 9.65
CA PRO A 93 -0.88 8.57 10.20
C PRO A 93 -0.54 7.49 9.17
N PRO A 94 -1.32 7.25 8.10
CA PRO A 94 -0.98 6.24 7.12
C PRO A 94 0.32 6.55 6.37
N LEU A 95 0.62 7.83 6.12
CA LEU A 95 1.91 8.26 5.55
C LEU A 95 3.08 7.91 6.49
N LEU A 96 2.93 8.19 7.79
CA LEU A 96 3.92 7.85 8.81
C LEU A 96 4.12 6.33 8.94
N VAL A 97 3.02 5.56 8.93
CA VAL A 97 3.03 4.09 9.00
C VAL A 97 3.73 3.47 7.79
N LEU A 98 3.45 3.95 6.57
CA LEU A 98 4.09 3.47 5.35
C LEU A 98 5.60 3.79 5.31
N GLY A 99 6.00 4.83 6.04
CA GLY A 99 7.40 5.16 6.34
C GLY A 99 8.13 4.10 7.16
N GLN A 100 7.43 3.19 7.84
CA GLN A 100 8.00 2.09 8.66
C GLN A 100 9.10 2.52 9.65
N PRO A 101 8.85 3.55 10.48
CA PRO A 101 9.84 4.07 11.42
C PRO A 101 10.38 2.99 12.38
N VAL A 102 9.55 2.04 12.82
CA VAL A 102 9.99 0.98 13.74
C VAL A 102 10.95 0.00 13.04
N THR A 103 10.65 -0.36 11.79
CA THR A 103 11.54 -1.21 10.98
C THR A 103 12.87 -0.50 10.72
N LEU A 104 12.82 0.79 10.39
CA LEU A 104 14.04 1.59 10.21
C LEU A 104 14.88 1.63 11.48
N LEU A 105 14.25 1.85 12.64
CA LEU A 105 14.92 1.84 13.94
C LEU A 105 15.59 0.49 14.23
N MET A 106 14.92 -0.63 13.91
CA MET A 106 15.51 -1.96 14.07
C MET A 106 16.73 -2.19 13.16
N HIS A 107 16.70 -1.73 11.91
CA HIS A 107 17.83 -1.83 10.98
C HIS A 107 18.99 -0.88 11.35
N ALA A 108 18.68 0.31 11.90
CA ALA A 108 19.69 1.28 12.32
C ALA A 108 20.34 0.94 13.68
N SER A 109 19.64 0.19 14.54
CA SER A 109 20.08 -0.11 15.91
C SER A 109 21.10 -1.27 16.00
N ARG A 110 21.84 -1.31 17.10
CA ARG A 110 22.71 -2.44 17.53
C ARG A 110 22.30 -2.84 18.95
N ASN A 111 22.79 -3.97 19.46
CA ASN A 111 22.62 -4.30 20.87
C ASN A 111 23.29 -3.22 21.75
N PRO A 112 22.68 -2.81 22.87
CA PRO A 112 21.46 -3.37 23.48
C PRO A 112 20.13 -2.80 22.91
N LEU A 113 20.15 -1.67 22.21
CA LEU A 113 18.96 -0.99 21.71
C LEU A 113 18.09 -1.89 20.82
N HIS A 114 18.70 -2.67 19.92
CA HIS A 114 17.99 -3.59 19.04
C HIS A 114 17.18 -4.63 19.83
N THR A 115 17.78 -5.21 20.88
CA THR A 115 17.09 -6.17 21.75
C THR A 115 15.96 -5.52 22.53
N TRP A 116 16.16 -4.29 23.00
CA TRP A 116 15.13 -3.52 23.70
C TRP A 116 13.94 -3.19 22.81
N VAL A 117 14.17 -2.63 21.61
CA VAL A 117 13.11 -2.33 20.63
C VAL A 117 12.32 -3.59 20.28
N LYS A 118 13.03 -4.70 20.00
CA LYS A 118 12.39 -5.99 19.72
C LYS A 118 11.52 -6.49 20.89
N ARG A 119 11.97 -6.28 22.13
CA ARG A 119 11.20 -6.63 23.34
C ARG A 119 9.94 -5.77 23.49
N VAL A 120 10.04 -4.46 23.26
CA VAL A 120 8.91 -3.54 23.34
C VAL A 120 7.86 -3.87 22.29
N VAL A 121 8.27 -4.03 21.04
CA VAL A 121 7.38 -4.36 19.91
C VAL A 121 6.69 -5.71 20.10
N ARG A 122 7.37 -6.69 20.71
CA ARG A 122 6.80 -8.02 21.00
C ARG A 122 6.12 -8.12 22.37
N SER A 123 5.97 -7.02 23.09
CA SER A 123 5.32 -7.02 24.39
C SER A 123 3.82 -7.33 24.27
N ARG A 124 3.21 -7.81 25.38
CA ARG A 124 1.76 -8.02 25.44
C ARG A 124 0.99 -6.71 25.26
N VAL A 125 1.53 -5.60 25.77
CA VAL A 125 0.95 -4.27 25.63
C VAL A 125 0.93 -3.84 24.17
N ALA A 126 2.06 -3.91 23.46
CA ALA A 126 2.09 -3.59 22.02
C ALA A 126 1.17 -4.50 21.20
N THR A 127 1.09 -5.78 21.55
CA THR A 127 0.17 -6.73 20.92
C THR A 127 -1.30 -6.34 21.13
N PHE A 128 -1.66 -5.91 22.34
CA PHE A 128 -3.01 -5.46 22.65
C PHE A 128 -3.37 -4.14 21.94
N LEU A 129 -2.47 -3.15 22.02
CA LEU A 129 -2.67 -1.83 21.41
C LEU A 129 -2.74 -1.87 19.88
N THR A 130 -2.24 -2.93 19.25
CA THR A 130 -2.29 -3.13 17.79
C THR A 130 -3.32 -4.18 17.38
N CYS A 131 -4.14 -4.67 18.32
CA CYS A 131 -5.17 -5.65 18.06
C CYS A 131 -6.29 -5.02 17.20
N PRO A 132 -6.70 -5.64 16.07
CA PRO A 132 -7.63 -5.01 15.12
C PRO A 132 -8.97 -4.55 15.72
N PRO A 133 -9.68 -5.36 16.54
CA PRO A 133 -10.90 -4.90 17.19
C PRO A 133 -10.65 -3.76 18.18
N PHE A 134 -9.52 -3.79 18.88
CA PHE A 134 -9.17 -2.74 19.84
C PHE A 134 -8.92 -1.41 19.14
N VAL A 135 -8.14 -1.39 18.05
CA VAL A 135 -7.85 -0.14 17.34
C VAL A 135 -9.10 0.43 16.66
N LEU A 136 -10.01 -0.43 16.19
CA LEU A 136 -11.30 -0.01 15.64
C LEU A 136 -12.19 0.62 16.73
N VAL A 137 -12.31 -0.02 17.89
CA VAL A 137 -13.07 0.53 19.03
C VAL A 137 -12.42 1.81 19.55
N LEU A 138 -11.09 1.86 19.62
CA LEU A 138 -10.35 3.04 20.05
C LEU A 138 -10.59 4.21 19.09
N TYR A 139 -10.56 3.96 17.78
CA TYR A 139 -10.91 4.94 16.75
C TYR A 139 -12.34 5.46 16.96
N ALA A 140 -13.32 4.55 17.00
CA ALA A 140 -14.73 4.90 17.17
C ALA A 140 -15.00 5.67 18.46
N ALA A 141 -14.43 5.21 19.58
CA ALA A 141 -14.57 5.84 20.88
C ALA A 141 -13.91 7.22 20.91
N THR A 142 -12.75 7.40 20.28
CA THR A 142 -12.07 8.71 20.21
C THR A 142 -12.94 9.69 19.45
N ILE A 143 -13.45 9.31 18.28
CA ILE A 143 -14.32 10.16 17.45
C ILE A 143 -15.61 10.52 18.21
N ALA A 144 -16.30 9.53 18.77
CA ALA A 144 -17.54 9.77 19.51
C ALA A 144 -17.30 10.61 20.78
N ALA A 145 -16.24 10.33 21.55
CA ALA A 145 -15.94 11.06 22.78
C ALA A 145 -15.59 12.53 22.51
N THR A 146 -14.83 12.82 21.46
CA THR A 146 -14.41 14.18 21.13
C THR A 146 -15.54 15.03 20.59
N HIS A 147 -16.43 14.47 19.76
CA HIS A 147 -17.45 15.24 19.04
C HIS A 147 -18.86 15.15 19.61
N LEU A 148 -19.24 14.04 20.24
CA LEU A 148 -20.61 13.80 20.73
C LEU A 148 -20.75 14.05 22.24
N THR A 149 -19.70 14.52 22.90
CA THR A 149 -19.71 14.84 24.33
C THR A 149 -19.35 16.31 24.55
N GLY A 150 -19.42 16.75 25.81
CA GLY A 150 -18.98 18.09 26.18
C GLY A 150 -17.47 18.34 26.06
N PHE A 151 -16.69 17.36 25.60
CA PHE A 151 -15.22 17.46 25.46
C PHE A 151 -14.82 18.67 24.60
N ILE A 152 -15.46 18.83 23.43
CA ILE A 152 -15.15 19.91 22.50
C ILE A 152 -15.32 21.31 23.13
N SER A 153 -16.35 21.49 23.95
CA SER A 153 -16.57 22.76 24.66
C SER A 153 -15.44 23.07 25.65
N VAL A 154 -14.82 22.06 26.23
CA VAL A 154 -13.66 22.22 27.12
C VAL A 154 -12.39 22.44 26.31
N ALA A 155 -12.19 21.67 25.23
CA ALA A 155 -11.03 21.78 24.35
C ALA A 155 -10.89 23.18 23.76
N MET A 156 -11.99 23.79 23.29
CA MET A 156 -11.99 25.17 22.75
C MET A 156 -11.60 26.25 23.78
N THR A 157 -11.65 25.95 25.08
CA THR A 157 -11.29 26.92 26.14
C THR A 157 -9.92 26.63 26.77
N ASN A 158 -9.33 25.46 26.49
CA ASN A 158 -8.09 25.02 27.10
C ASN A 158 -7.09 24.57 26.02
N PRO A 159 -6.10 25.43 25.66
CA PRO A 159 -5.11 25.12 24.64
C PRO A 159 -4.29 23.85 24.92
N ALA A 160 -4.06 23.51 26.19
CA ALA A 160 -3.32 22.30 26.53
C ALA A 160 -4.15 21.04 26.21
N LEU A 161 -5.46 21.09 26.43
CA LEU A 161 -6.36 19.98 26.11
C LEU A 161 -6.55 19.85 24.59
N HIS A 162 -6.66 20.96 23.88
CA HIS A 162 -6.73 20.99 22.41
C HIS A 162 -5.46 20.37 21.78
N ASN A 163 -4.28 20.75 22.27
CA ASN A 163 -3.03 20.13 21.82
C ASN A 163 -2.93 18.63 22.17
N ALA A 164 -3.47 18.23 23.33
CA ALA A 164 -3.53 16.82 23.71
C ALA A 164 -4.48 16.02 22.81
N GLU A 165 -5.58 16.63 22.37
CA GLU A 165 -6.49 16.06 21.38
C GLU A 165 -5.80 15.86 20.02
N HIS A 166 -5.03 16.82 19.52
CA HIS A 166 -4.22 16.63 18.31
C HIS A 166 -3.25 15.46 18.40
N ALA A 167 -2.55 15.35 19.53
CA ALA A 167 -1.66 14.22 19.79
C ALA A 167 -2.44 12.90 19.85
N LEU A 168 -3.62 12.90 20.48
CA LEU A 168 -4.50 11.74 20.56
C LEU A 168 -4.95 11.28 19.16
N TYR A 169 -5.40 12.19 18.30
CA TYR A 169 -5.79 11.87 16.92
C TYR A 169 -4.64 11.24 16.13
N LEU A 170 -3.45 11.82 16.22
CA LEU A 170 -2.28 11.29 15.53
C LEU A 170 -1.92 9.89 16.02
N VAL A 171 -1.96 9.65 17.34
CA VAL A 171 -1.66 8.34 17.94
C VAL A 171 -2.73 7.31 17.58
N VAL A 172 -4.00 7.65 17.72
CA VAL A 172 -5.13 6.75 17.43
C VAL A 172 -5.16 6.41 15.95
N GLY A 173 -4.99 7.39 15.07
CA GLY A 173 -4.88 7.16 13.63
C GLY A 173 -3.68 6.29 13.28
N TYR A 174 -2.52 6.50 13.93
CA TYR A 174 -1.34 5.65 13.68
C TYR A 174 -1.63 4.20 14.06
N LEU A 175 -2.21 3.98 15.24
CA LEU A 175 -2.59 2.64 15.70
C LEU A 175 -3.65 1.99 14.80
N PHE A 176 -4.62 2.75 14.30
CA PHE A 176 -5.67 2.27 13.41
C PHE A 176 -5.11 1.82 12.05
N PHE A 177 -4.28 2.64 11.41
CA PHE A 177 -3.71 2.32 10.10
C PHE A 177 -2.54 1.34 10.15
N LEU A 178 -1.90 1.14 11.31
CA LEU A 178 -0.76 0.24 11.47
C LEU A 178 -1.05 -1.22 11.05
N PRO A 179 -2.12 -1.90 11.51
CA PRO A 179 -2.46 -3.25 11.04
C PRO A 179 -3.07 -3.29 9.64
N ILE A 180 -3.55 -2.16 9.11
CA ILE A 180 -4.23 -2.06 7.81
C ILE A 180 -3.22 -1.85 6.67
N LEU A 181 -2.35 -0.85 6.79
CA LEU A 181 -1.39 -0.45 5.75
C LEU A 181 0.07 -0.76 6.13
N GLY A 182 0.36 -0.87 7.43
CA GLY A 182 1.70 -1.12 7.91
C GLY A 182 2.21 -2.52 7.55
N SER A 183 3.52 -2.60 7.34
CA SER A 183 4.25 -3.89 7.32
C SER A 183 5.34 -3.94 8.39
N GLU A 184 5.15 -3.15 9.45
CA GLU A 184 5.99 -3.15 10.63
C GLU A 184 5.98 -4.53 11.32
N PRO A 185 6.98 -4.85 12.16
CA PRO A 185 7.11 -6.13 12.88
C PRO A 185 6.03 -6.34 13.99
N ILE A 186 4.75 -6.11 13.69
CA ILE A 186 3.64 -6.38 14.58
C ILE A 186 3.23 -7.86 14.54
N ARG A 187 2.57 -8.33 15.60
CA ARG A 187 2.09 -9.72 15.70
C ARG A 187 0.96 -10.02 14.71
N TRP A 188 0.12 -9.04 14.45
CA TRP A 188 -1.09 -9.20 13.64
C TRP A 188 -0.78 -9.01 12.15
N ARG A 189 -1.11 -10.01 11.33
CA ARG A 189 -1.01 -9.93 9.87
C ARG A 189 -2.40 -10.14 9.29
N LEU A 190 -3.03 -9.05 8.87
CA LEU A 190 -4.38 -9.09 8.32
C LEU A 190 -4.35 -9.44 6.83
N SER A 191 -5.26 -10.33 6.42
CA SER A 191 -5.57 -10.56 5.00
C SER A 191 -6.25 -9.32 4.41
N TYR A 192 -6.11 -9.11 3.10
CA TYR A 192 -6.71 -7.96 2.42
C TYR A 192 -8.24 -7.85 2.62
N PRO A 193 -9.03 -8.93 2.58
CA PRO A 193 -10.48 -8.84 2.85
C PRO A 193 -10.78 -8.34 4.26
N ILE A 194 -10.02 -8.76 5.29
CA ILE A 194 -10.25 -8.29 6.66
C ILE A 194 -9.92 -6.79 6.79
N ARG A 195 -8.85 -6.33 6.13
CA ARG A 195 -8.51 -4.89 6.09
C ARG A 195 -9.67 -4.08 5.48
N PHE A 196 -10.24 -4.57 4.39
CA PHE A 196 -11.39 -3.94 3.73
C PHE A 196 -12.61 -3.88 4.66
N VAL A 197 -12.95 -5.00 5.33
CA VAL A 197 -14.06 -5.03 6.29
C VAL A 197 -13.85 -4.04 7.43
N ILE A 198 -12.64 -3.93 7.99
CA ILE A 198 -12.35 -2.97 9.06
C ILE A 198 -12.60 -1.53 8.60
N LEU A 199 -12.16 -1.18 7.37
CA LEU A 199 -12.41 0.16 6.81
C LEU A 199 -13.91 0.42 6.62
N VAL A 200 -14.66 -0.55 6.09
CA VAL A 200 -16.13 -0.45 5.94
C VAL A 200 -16.83 -0.28 7.27
N VAL A 201 -16.41 -1.01 8.31
CA VAL A 201 -17.03 -0.91 9.65
C VAL A 201 -16.68 0.40 10.34
N ALA A 202 -15.52 0.98 10.04
CA ALA A 202 -15.11 2.27 10.57
C ALA A 202 -15.85 3.46 9.91
N MET A 203 -16.18 3.39 8.62
CA MET A 203 -16.87 4.48 7.90
C MET A 203 -18.12 5.02 8.61
N PRO A 204 -19.08 4.19 9.06
CA PRO A 204 -20.27 4.68 9.74
C PRO A 204 -19.98 5.55 10.97
N VAL A 205 -18.83 5.40 11.63
CA VAL A 205 -18.46 6.23 12.78
C VAL A 205 -18.43 7.70 12.36
N ASP A 206 -17.76 8.01 11.25
CA ASP A 206 -17.61 9.38 10.74
C ASP A 206 -18.93 9.87 10.14
N THR A 207 -19.64 9.01 9.40
CA THR A 207 -20.98 9.30 8.88
C THR A 207 -21.97 9.67 9.99
N PHE A 208 -22.11 8.85 11.02
CA PHE A 208 -23.07 9.07 12.11
C PHE A 208 -22.69 10.30 12.93
N THR A 209 -21.40 10.47 13.23
CA THR A 209 -20.95 11.64 14.00
C THR A 209 -21.21 12.92 13.21
N GLY A 210 -20.85 12.96 11.93
CA GLY A 210 -21.13 14.10 11.05
C GLY A 210 -22.63 14.38 10.87
N LEU A 211 -23.46 13.34 10.77
CA LEU A 211 -24.91 13.50 10.70
C LEU A 211 -25.49 14.09 11.99
N VAL A 212 -25.07 13.59 13.17
CA VAL A 212 -25.52 14.12 14.47
C VAL A 212 -25.18 15.61 14.56
N LEU A 213 -23.93 15.99 14.27
CA LEU A 213 -23.49 17.38 14.27
C LEU A 213 -24.28 18.25 13.28
N SER A 214 -24.64 17.69 12.12
CA SER A 214 -25.42 18.40 11.09
C SER A 214 -26.90 18.56 11.44
N THR A 215 -27.43 17.76 12.36
CA THR A 215 -28.82 17.83 12.84
C THR A 215 -28.99 18.56 14.16
N GLU A 216 -27.89 18.97 14.78
CA GLU A 216 -27.90 19.66 16.06
C GLU A 216 -28.59 21.03 15.92
N ASN A 217 -29.43 21.40 16.90
CA ASN A 217 -30.19 22.66 16.87
C ASN A 217 -29.53 23.78 17.69
N THR A 218 -28.56 23.42 18.53
CA THR A 218 -27.84 24.35 19.38
C THR A 218 -26.35 24.33 19.06
N PRO A 219 -25.71 25.49 18.87
CA PRO A 219 -24.27 25.53 18.65
C PRO A 219 -23.54 25.04 19.90
N VAL A 220 -22.38 24.42 19.69
CA VAL A 220 -21.51 23.97 20.77
C VAL A 220 -21.10 25.16 21.65
N LYS A 221 -21.16 24.95 22.96
CA LYS A 221 -20.74 25.95 23.95
C LYS A 221 -19.26 26.31 23.73
N GLY A 222 -18.98 27.58 23.45
CA GLY A 222 -17.65 28.07 23.07
C GLY A 222 -17.64 28.76 21.69
N MET A 223 -18.54 28.37 20.77
CA MET A 223 -18.60 28.93 19.41
C MET A 223 -19.26 30.32 19.33
N SER A 224 -19.89 30.80 20.40
CA SER A 224 -20.59 32.09 20.43
C SER A 224 -19.67 33.30 20.70
N GLY A 225 -18.35 33.12 20.67
CA GLY A 225 -17.36 34.18 20.89
C GLY A 225 -17.26 35.20 19.75
N PRO A 226 -16.36 36.19 19.85
CA PRO A 226 -16.12 37.17 18.79
C PRO A 226 -15.67 36.48 17.49
N ARG A 227 -16.44 36.63 16.43
CA ARG A 227 -16.18 36.00 15.12
C ARG A 227 -15.98 37.03 14.00
N PRO A 228 -15.23 36.69 12.93
CA PRO A 228 -15.12 37.55 11.75
C PRO A 228 -16.50 37.84 11.13
N ALA A 229 -16.74 39.07 10.66
CA ALA A 229 -18.04 39.46 10.12
C ALA A 229 -18.53 38.64 8.90
N TRP A 230 -17.62 37.93 8.22
CA TRP A 230 -17.94 37.06 7.09
C TRP A 230 -18.19 35.61 7.49
N SER A 231 -17.91 35.20 8.74
CA SER A 231 -18.06 33.81 9.16
C SER A 231 -19.53 33.41 9.21
N PRO A 232 -19.87 32.15 8.90
CA PRO A 232 -21.22 31.64 9.12
C PRO A 232 -21.67 31.78 10.58
N SER A 233 -22.98 31.70 10.80
CA SER A 233 -23.50 31.60 12.17
C SER A 233 -22.92 30.36 12.87
N PRO A 234 -22.76 30.36 14.20
CA PRO A 234 -22.25 29.20 14.94
C PRO A 234 -22.94 27.88 14.61
N LEU A 235 -24.25 27.93 14.38
CA LEU A 235 -25.01 26.74 14.00
C LEU A 235 -24.72 26.29 12.57
N ALA A 236 -24.65 27.21 11.62
CA ALA A 236 -24.32 26.88 10.23
C ALA A 236 -22.89 26.35 10.08
N ASP A 237 -21.96 26.87 10.89
CA ASP A 237 -20.57 26.42 10.94
C ASP A 237 -20.45 25.01 11.55
N LEU A 238 -21.23 24.72 12.60
CA LEU A 238 -21.35 23.36 13.17
C LEU A 238 -21.84 22.36 12.11
N HIS A 239 -22.88 22.72 11.35
CA HIS A 239 -23.41 21.89 10.27
C HIS A 239 -22.39 21.69 9.14
N ALA A 240 -21.66 22.74 8.77
CA ALA A 240 -20.59 22.65 7.78
C ALA A 240 -19.48 21.69 8.25
N GLY A 241 -19.06 21.77 9.51
CA GLY A 241 -18.09 20.81 10.06
C GLY A 241 -18.64 19.38 10.11
N GLY A 242 -19.91 19.19 10.50
CA GLY A 242 -20.56 17.88 10.42
C GLY A 242 -20.54 17.28 9.00
N ALA A 243 -20.81 18.11 7.99
CA ALA A 243 -20.73 17.71 6.59
C ALA A 243 -19.29 17.39 6.14
N VAL A 244 -18.29 18.16 6.57
CA VAL A 244 -16.86 17.88 6.32
C VAL A 244 -16.46 16.55 6.94
N MET A 245 -16.82 16.31 8.19
CA MET A 245 -16.53 15.07 8.90
C MET A 245 -17.12 13.86 8.17
N TRP A 246 -18.40 13.95 7.80
CA TRP A 246 -19.08 12.89 7.08
C TRP A 246 -18.47 12.70 5.69
N ILE A 247 -18.60 13.68 4.79
CA ILE A 247 -18.24 13.51 3.37
C ILE A 247 -16.73 13.37 3.20
N GLY A 248 -15.96 14.17 3.94
CA GLY A 248 -14.50 14.14 3.91
C GLY A 248 -13.95 12.84 4.49
N GLY A 249 -14.43 12.43 5.66
CA GLY A 249 -14.03 11.17 6.30
C GLY A 249 -14.34 9.96 5.41
N ASP A 250 -15.56 9.86 4.91
CA ASP A 250 -15.98 8.77 4.04
C ASP A 250 -15.18 8.75 2.73
N ALA A 251 -14.94 9.90 2.11
CA ALA A 251 -14.14 9.99 0.88
C ALA A 251 -12.71 9.50 1.09
N ILE A 252 -12.07 9.87 2.20
CA ILE A 252 -10.72 9.41 2.53
C ILE A 252 -10.72 7.90 2.77
N MET A 253 -11.70 7.39 3.52
CA MET A 253 -11.81 5.95 3.83
C MET A 253 -12.05 5.11 2.57
N LEU A 254 -12.89 5.59 1.64
CA LEU A 254 -13.09 4.99 0.32
C LEU A 254 -11.80 4.99 -0.50
N GLY A 255 -11.01 6.06 -0.43
CA GLY A 255 -9.68 6.13 -1.03
C GLY A 255 -8.74 5.02 -0.51
N PHE A 256 -8.73 4.78 0.80
CA PHE A 256 -7.96 3.68 1.39
C PHE A 256 -8.52 2.30 1.05
N MET A 257 -9.84 2.14 0.98
CA MET A 257 -10.46 0.89 0.52
C MET A 257 -10.05 0.58 -0.91
N MET A 258 -10.07 1.57 -1.80
CA MET A 258 -9.57 1.45 -3.16
C MET A 258 -8.08 1.06 -3.17
N LEU A 259 -7.25 1.71 -2.35
CA LEU A 259 -5.83 1.36 -2.23
C LEU A 259 -5.63 -0.10 -1.79
N VAL A 260 -6.32 -0.54 -0.74
CA VAL A 260 -6.26 -1.92 -0.23
C VAL A 260 -6.74 -2.91 -1.28
N PHE A 261 -7.79 -2.58 -2.03
CA PHE A 261 -8.28 -3.39 -3.14
C PHE A 261 -7.25 -3.51 -4.26
N LEU A 262 -6.59 -2.41 -4.66
CA LEU A 262 -5.53 -2.45 -5.66
C LEU A 262 -4.32 -3.27 -5.19
N MET A 263 -3.94 -3.15 -3.91
CA MET A 263 -2.89 -3.99 -3.31
C MET A 263 -3.26 -5.47 -3.33
N TRP A 264 -4.52 -5.79 -3.05
CA TRP A 264 -5.04 -7.16 -3.11
C TRP A 264 -4.99 -7.71 -4.54
N ALA A 265 -5.54 -6.96 -5.51
CA ALA A 265 -5.57 -7.35 -6.91
C ALA A 265 -4.16 -7.55 -7.48
N HIS A 266 -3.17 -6.75 -7.07
CA HIS A 266 -1.78 -6.94 -7.45
C HIS A 266 -1.15 -8.18 -6.80
N ALA A 267 -1.41 -8.42 -5.50
CA ALA A 267 -0.87 -9.58 -4.79
C ALA A 267 -1.39 -10.91 -5.36
N ASP A 268 -2.67 -10.97 -5.73
CA ASP A 268 -3.27 -12.17 -6.31
C ASP A 268 -2.67 -12.48 -7.69
N ARG A 269 -2.41 -11.47 -8.53
CA ARG A 269 -1.74 -11.65 -9.84
C ARG A 269 -0.34 -12.26 -9.70
N VAL A 270 0.45 -11.80 -8.73
CA VAL A 270 1.80 -12.35 -8.49
C VAL A 270 1.70 -13.79 -7.95
N GLY A 271 0.74 -14.04 -7.07
CA GLY A 271 0.50 -15.37 -6.50
C GLY A 271 0.07 -16.41 -7.52
N THR A 272 -0.80 -16.05 -8.47
CA THR A 272 -1.24 -16.96 -9.54
C THR A 272 -0.10 -17.32 -10.49
N VAL A 273 0.72 -16.35 -10.90
CA VAL A 273 1.90 -16.59 -11.75
C VAL A 273 2.91 -17.49 -11.04
N SER A 274 3.22 -17.23 -9.77
CA SER A 274 4.16 -18.05 -9.00
C SER A 274 3.68 -19.49 -8.80
N ARG A 275 2.38 -19.71 -8.54
CA ARG A 275 1.81 -21.07 -8.45
C ARG A 275 1.85 -21.80 -9.77
N GLY A 276 1.58 -21.12 -10.89
CA GLY A 276 1.69 -21.70 -12.22
C GLY A 276 3.11 -22.18 -12.54
N TRP A 277 4.12 -21.38 -12.17
CA TRP A 277 5.53 -21.79 -12.32
C TRP A 277 5.88 -22.99 -11.43
N LEU A 278 5.49 -22.98 -10.15
CA LEU A 278 5.74 -24.11 -9.25
C LEU A 278 5.07 -25.40 -9.74
N GLU A 279 3.87 -25.30 -10.29
CA GLU A 279 3.13 -26.43 -10.83
C GLU A 279 3.77 -26.97 -12.11
N ALA A 280 4.30 -26.09 -12.97
CA ALA A 280 5.08 -26.48 -14.14
C ALA A 280 6.37 -27.23 -13.75
N VAL A 281 7.12 -26.72 -12.75
CA VAL A 281 8.31 -27.38 -12.21
C VAL A 281 7.97 -28.73 -11.57
N ARG A 282 6.86 -28.79 -10.80
CA ARG A 282 6.36 -30.03 -10.20
C ARG A 282 6.06 -31.08 -11.27
N THR A 283 5.39 -30.67 -12.36
CA THR A 283 5.01 -31.54 -13.46
C THR A 283 6.23 -32.06 -14.21
N ALA A 284 7.17 -31.19 -14.57
CA ALA A 284 8.42 -31.58 -15.24
C ALA A 284 9.28 -32.53 -14.38
N SER A 285 9.36 -32.27 -13.07
CA SER A 285 10.08 -33.15 -12.13
C SER A 285 9.41 -34.52 -12.02
N PHE A 286 8.08 -34.56 -12.01
CA PHE A 286 7.32 -35.81 -11.95
C PHE A 286 7.49 -36.64 -13.23
N GLU A 287 7.45 -36.00 -14.41
CA GLU A 287 7.74 -36.65 -15.68
C GLU A 287 9.15 -37.27 -15.69
N THR A 288 10.14 -36.56 -15.14
CA THR A 288 11.52 -37.05 -15.05
C THR A 288 11.65 -38.27 -14.11
N LEU A 289 10.87 -38.31 -13.02
CA LEU A 289 10.92 -39.40 -12.03
C LEU A 289 10.08 -40.63 -12.41
N VAL A 290 9.03 -40.45 -13.22
CA VAL A 290 8.11 -41.51 -13.65
C VAL A 290 8.41 -42.01 -15.07
N ALA A 291 9.26 -41.29 -15.82
CA ALA A 291 9.78 -41.77 -17.09
C ALA A 291 10.38 -43.17 -16.91
N PRO A 292 9.88 -44.20 -17.62
CA PRO A 292 10.48 -45.52 -17.56
C PRO A 292 11.95 -45.38 -17.95
N SER A 293 12.87 -45.89 -17.12
CA SER A 293 14.27 -46.03 -17.51
C SER A 293 14.30 -46.87 -18.78
N ALA A 294 14.48 -46.22 -19.93
CA ALA A 294 14.55 -46.90 -21.21
C ALA A 294 15.65 -47.97 -21.09
N PRO A 295 15.36 -49.25 -21.39
CA PRO A 295 16.37 -50.27 -21.31
C PRO A 295 17.52 -49.87 -22.24
N ALA A 296 18.74 -49.88 -21.69
CA ALA A 296 19.97 -49.66 -22.44
C ALA A 296 19.88 -50.51 -23.71
N ARG A 297 19.75 -49.84 -24.86
CA ARG A 297 19.72 -50.50 -26.16
C ARG A 297 21.03 -51.26 -26.25
N ALA A 298 20.94 -52.59 -26.13
CA ALA A 298 22.08 -53.48 -26.19
C ALA A 298 22.88 -53.15 -27.45
N ALA A 299 24.17 -52.94 -27.28
CA ALA A 299 25.13 -52.81 -28.37
C ALA A 299 25.07 -54.09 -29.22
N SER A 300 24.31 -54.05 -30.32
CA SER A 300 24.60 -54.88 -31.49
C SER A 300 25.83 -54.28 -32.15
N GLY A 301 26.84 -55.13 -32.39
CA GLY A 301 28.08 -54.78 -33.06
C GLY A 301 27.90 -54.19 -34.48
N PRO A 302 28.99 -53.75 -35.11
CA PRO A 302 28.97 -52.71 -36.14
C PRO A 302 28.45 -53.23 -37.48
N GLU A 303 27.40 -52.60 -38.00
CA GLU A 303 26.98 -52.71 -39.39
C GLU A 303 27.19 -51.32 -40.06
N PRO A 304 27.77 -51.24 -41.26
CA PRO A 304 28.35 -50.00 -41.77
C PRO A 304 27.28 -49.01 -42.23
N ALA A 305 27.57 -47.73 -42.02
CA ALA A 305 26.70 -46.60 -42.32
C ALA A 305 26.29 -46.56 -43.81
N PRO A 306 24.99 -46.35 -44.13
CA PRO A 306 24.61 -45.78 -45.41
C PRO A 306 24.72 -44.25 -45.35
N ASP A 307 25.39 -43.69 -46.36
CA ASP A 307 25.65 -42.26 -46.57
C ASP A 307 24.40 -41.37 -46.38
N LEU A 308 24.38 -40.56 -45.31
CA LEU A 308 23.37 -39.52 -45.06
C LEU A 308 23.57 -38.25 -45.92
N ALA A 309 24.48 -38.28 -46.90
CA ALA A 309 24.65 -37.21 -47.88
C ALA A 309 23.58 -37.22 -49.00
N ALA A 310 22.77 -38.28 -49.13
CA ALA A 310 21.78 -38.40 -50.21
C ALA A 310 20.34 -37.97 -49.84
N ALA A 311 20.00 -37.83 -48.55
CA ALA A 311 18.62 -37.51 -48.12
C ALA A 311 18.32 -35.99 -48.02
N ALA A 312 19.35 -35.13 -47.98
CA ALA A 312 19.17 -33.68 -47.91
C ALA A 312 18.83 -33.03 -49.28
N HIS A 313 18.95 -33.75 -50.39
CA HIS A 313 18.68 -33.23 -51.74
C HIS A 313 17.28 -33.54 -52.30
N ALA A 314 16.47 -34.37 -51.63
CA ALA A 314 15.17 -34.81 -52.15
C ALA A 314 13.96 -34.00 -51.63
N THR A 315 14.11 -33.18 -50.59
CA THR A 315 12.99 -32.39 -50.04
C THR A 315 12.98 -30.94 -50.54
N GLN A 316 14.07 -30.45 -51.14
CA GLN A 316 14.17 -29.08 -51.64
C GLN A 316 13.67 -28.89 -53.09
N THR A 317 13.37 -29.98 -53.80
CA THR A 317 12.86 -29.99 -55.19
C THR A 317 11.34 -30.15 -55.31
N ALA A 318 10.61 -30.34 -54.21
CA ALA A 318 9.14 -30.43 -54.23
C ALA A 318 8.42 -29.07 -54.05
N ALA A 319 9.14 -27.99 -53.80
CA ALA A 319 8.57 -26.65 -53.56
C ALA A 319 8.52 -25.74 -54.81
N LEU A 320 8.79 -26.25 -56.01
CA LEU A 320 8.83 -25.46 -57.26
C LEU A 320 8.05 -26.08 -58.43
N SER A 321 6.95 -26.80 -58.17
CA SER A 321 6.00 -27.14 -59.25
C SER A 321 4.54 -27.10 -58.80
N SER A 322 3.90 -25.98 -59.10
CA SER A 322 2.51 -25.82 -59.58
C SER A 322 1.83 -24.61 -58.94
N GLY A 323 2.06 -23.47 -59.59
CA GLY A 323 1.17 -22.33 -59.47
C GLY A 323 -0.07 -22.51 -60.35
N ALA A 324 -1.14 -21.85 -59.92
CA ALA A 324 -2.21 -21.24 -60.71
C ALA A 324 -3.26 -22.12 -61.41
N THR A 325 -4.53 -21.86 -61.05
CA THR A 325 -5.67 -21.47 -61.92
C THR A 325 -6.93 -21.33 -61.04
N ALA A 326 -7.47 -20.11 -60.84
CA ALA A 326 -8.60 -19.47 -61.58
C ALA A 326 -9.96 -20.20 -61.37
N SER A 327 -11.15 -19.61 -61.23
CA SER A 327 -11.71 -18.26 -61.07
C SER A 327 -13.26 -18.37 -60.99
N SER A 328 -13.95 -17.29 -60.58
CA SER A 328 -15.42 -17.03 -60.66
C SER A 328 -16.30 -17.69 -59.58
N GLY A 329 -17.37 -17.10 -59.05
CA GLY A 329 -18.05 -15.80 -59.24
C GLY A 329 -19.44 -15.84 -58.58
N ALA A 330 -19.99 -14.65 -58.24
CA ALA A 330 -21.41 -14.32 -58.03
C ALA A 330 -22.14 -14.59 -56.67
N THR A 331 -22.31 -13.48 -55.92
CA THR A 331 -23.55 -12.85 -55.39
C THR A 331 -24.68 -13.59 -54.63
N ALA A 332 -25.02 -12.98 -53.46
CA ALA A 332 -26.35 -12.62 -52.90
C ALA A 332 -27.09 -13.56 -51.90
N GLY A 333 -27.70 -12.91 -50.88
CA GLY A 333 -28.76 -13.41 -49.96
C GLY A 333 -28.24 -13.94 -48.61
N ALA A 334 -28.35 -13.21 -47.49
CA ALA A 334 -29.52 -13.07 -46.60
C ALA A 334 -29.82 -14.31 -45.73
N ASP A 335 -29.94 -14.02 -44.43
CA ASP A 335 -30.59 -14.76 -43.33
C ASP A 335 -29.85 -15.89 -42.55
N ALA A 336 -29.69 -15.57 -41.26
CA ALA A 336 -30.03 -16.35 -40.08
C ALA A 336 -29.24 -17.64 -39.70
N GLU A 337 -28.71 -17.56 -38.47
CA GLU A 337 -28.78 -18.58 -37.41
C GLU A 337 -27.59 -19.53 -37.18
N ALA A 338 -27.13 -19.50 -35.92
CA ALA A 338 -26.31 -20.46 -35.18
C ALA A 338 -24.85 -20.72 -35.62
N ALA A 339 -23.90 -20.14 -34.88
CA ALA A 339 -22.50 -20.59 -34.86
C ALA A 339 -22.11 -21.06 -33.42
N PRO A 340 -21.47 -22.24 -33.27
CA PRO A 340 -21.00 -22.77 -31.99
C PRO A 340 -19.63 -22.20 -31.58
N GLU A 341 -19.29 -22.40 -30.30
CA GLU A 341 -18.08 -21.91 -29.59
C GLU A 341 -16.74 -21.98 -30.37
N PRO A 342 -15.85 -20.98 -30.23
CA PRO A 342 -14.48 -21.11 -30.71
C PRO A 342 -13.59 -21.83 -29.70
N ALA A 343 -13.01 -22.93 -30.16
CA ALA A 343 -11.86 -23.60 -29.55
C ALA A 343 -10.70 -22.62 -29.39
N VAL A 344 -10.25 -22.41 -28.14
CA VAL A 344 -9.02 -21.66 -27.85
C VAL A 344 -7.83 -22.58 -28.11
N ALA A 345 -7.34 -22.54 -29.35
CA ALA A 345 -6.05 -23.09 -29.74
C ALA A 345 -4.94 -22.30 -29.03
N GLY A 346 -4.15 -23.01 -28.22
CA GLY A 346 -2.99 -22.46 -27.52
C GLY A 346 -1.90 -22.04 -28.52
N ALA A 347 -1.83 -20.74 -28.79
CA ALA A 347 -0.64 -20.11 -29.34
C ALA A 347 0.40 -19.99 -28.21
N ARG A 348 1.34 -20.94 -28.12
CA ARG A 348 2.57 -20.79 -27.34
C ARG A 348 3.41 -19.69 -28.00
N GLY A 349 3.36 -18.48 -27.43
CA GLY A 349 4.26 -17.38 -27.79
C GLY A 349 5.68 -17.72 -27.35
N THR A 350 6.57 -17.88 -28.33
CA THR A 350 8.01 -18.06 -28.19
C THR A 350 8.68 -16.71 -27.94
N ILE A 351 8.75 -16.26 -26.68
CA ILE A 351 9.64 -15.16 -26.26
C ILE A 351 10.14 -15.53 -24.84
N ASP A 352 11.47 -15.53 -24.67
CA ASP A 352 12.29 -15.74 -23.44
C ASP A 352 12.80 -17.15 -23.07
N ASP A 353 12.42 -18.23 -23.75
CA ASP A 353 12.91 -19.58 -23.36
C ASP A 353 14.41 -19.82 -23.66
N GLU A 354 14.95 -19.28 -24.77
CA GLU A 354 16.35 -19.53 -25.15
C GLU A 354 17.36 -18.85 -24.23
N GLU A 355 17.07 -17.61 -23.77
CA GLU A 355 17.96 -16.88 -22.86
C GLU A 355 17.97 -17.50 -21.47
N HIS A 356 16.81 -17.97 -20.99
CA HIS A 356 16.69 -18.70 -19.73
C HIS A 356 17.34 -20.09 -19.79
N LEU A 357 17.22 -20.80 -20.91
CA LEU A 357 17.90 -22.08 -21.14
C LEU A 357 19.42 -21.89 -21.21
N ALA A 358 19.91 -20.83 -21.84
CA ALA A 358 21.33 -20.51 -21.89
C ALA A 358 21.90 -20.19 -20.50
N ALA A 359 21.18 -19.40 -19.70
CA ALA A 359 21.56 -19.09 -18.33
C ALA A 359 21.56 -20.34 -17.42
N TYR A 360 20.58 -21.22 -17.59
CA TYR A 360 20.49 -22.48 -16.85
C TYR A 360 21.63 -23.45 -17.22
N ASN A 361 21.93 -23.59 -18.51
CA ASN A 361 23.03 -24.43 -18.98
C ASN A 361 24.39 -23.90 -18.53
N ALA A 362 24.59 -22.58 -18.51
CA ALA A 362 25.80 -21.96 -17.98
C ALA A 362 25.98 -22.19 -16.47
N TYR A 363 24.87 -22.22 -15.72
CA TYR A 363 24.89 -22.55 -14.29
C TYR A 363 25.23 -24.03 -14.04
N LEU A 364 24.64 -24.95 -14.82
CA LEU A 364 24.95 -26.38 -14.73
C LEU A 364 26.40 -26.69 -15.12
N ALA A 365 26.95 -25.98 -16.11
CA ALA A 365 28.37 -26.12 -16.48
C ALA A 365 29.31 -25.75 -15.33
N ARG A 366 29.01 -24.70 -14.55
CA ARG A 366 29.80 -24.30 -13.37
C ARG A 366 29.72 -25.30 -12.21
N LEU A 367 28.60 -26.01 -12.08
CA LEU A 367 28.44 -27.04 -11.04
C LEU A 367 29.16 -28.35 -11.37
N ASN A 368 29.38 -28.63 -12.65
CA ASN A 368 30.05 -29.84 -13.12
C ASN A 368 31.55 -29.65 -13.39
N GLU A 369 32.12 -28.46 -13.12
CA GLU A 369 33.57 -28.29 -13.09
C GLU A 369 34.15 -29.02 -11.87
N PRO A 370 35.00 -30.04 -12.04
CA PRO A 370 35.62 -30.71 -10.90
C PRO A 370 36.59 -29.75 -10.21
N GLU A 371 36.31 -29.39 -8.96
CA GLU A 371 37.18 -28.59 -8.10
C GLU A 371 38.62 -29.14 -8.14
N HIS A 372 39.53 -28.33 -8.69
CA HIS A 372 40.96 -28.58 -8.63
C HIS A 372 41.41 -28.46 -7.17
N ARG A 373 41.48 -29.59 -6.45
CA ARG A 373 42.13 -29.67 -5.14
C ARG A 373 43.60 -29.26 -5.31
N PRO A 374 44.08 -28.17 -4.67
CA PRO A 374 45.51 -27.90 -4.64
C PRO A 374 46.15 -28.87 -3.63
N GLY A 375 46.95 -29.81 -4.14
CA GLY A 375 47.79 -30.68 -3.32
C GLY A 375 49.19 -30.08 -3.16
N ARG A 376 49.52 -29.65 -1.93
CA ARG A 376 50.71 -30.00 -1.13
C ARG A 376 50.90 -29.03 0.02
#